data_AF-L1JI00-F1
#
_entry.id   AF-L1JI00-F1
#
_cell.length_a   1.000
_cell.length_b   1.000
_cell.length_c   1.000
_cell.angle_alpha   90.00
_cell.angle_beta   90.00
_cell.angle_gamma   90.00
#
_symmetry.space_group_name_H-M   'P 1'
#
loop_
_entity.id
_entity.type
_entity.pdbx_description
1 polymer ?
#
loop_
_entity_poly.entity_id
_entity_poly.type
_entity_poly.pdbx_seq_one_letter_code
_entity_poly.pdbx_strand_id
1 'polypeptide(L)'
;MITIPEQYKNDFRTYTRPLWYEELAQYFHISINEAAEALGMCMSAIKKICRRHGISRWPHRKLASVNKTVAMLQSKINTAEDDASRAALRSEAVNVLTMKLRLTINPSYLV
;
A
#
# COMPACT_ATOMS: atom_id res chain seq x y z
N MET A 1 10.34 11.73 11.80
CA MET A 1 10.21 12.31 10.45
C MET A 1 11.50 12.05 9.70
N ILE A 2 11.42 11.59 8.46
CA ILE A 2 12.60 11.42 7.60
C ILE A 2 12.98 12.83 7.14
N THR A 3 14.09 13.36 7.63
CA THR A 3 14.59 14.66 7.19
C THR A 3 15.48 14.47 5.97
N ILE A 4 15.11 15.10 4.86
CA ILE A 4 15.97 15.18 3.68
C ILE A 4 17.08 16.17 4.02
N PRO A 5 18.37 15.80 3.92
CA PRO A 5 19.46 16.73 4.16
C PRO A 5 19.33 17.94 3.23
N GLU A 6 19.58 19.15 3.74
CA GLU A 6 19.32 20.42 3.02
C GLU A 6 20.00 20.48 1.64
N GLN A 7 21.14 19.80 1.48
CA GLN A 7 21.88 19.68 0.21
C GLN A 7 21.17 18.87 -0.89
N TYR A 8 20.15 18.08 -0.57
CA TYR A 8 19.35 17.32 -1.54
C TYR A 8 17.95 17.91 -1.73
N LYS A 9 17.62 18.98 -1.02
CA LYS A 9 16.40 19.75 -1.19
C LYS A 9 16.48 20.35 -2.59
N ASN A 10 15.65 19.86 -3.52
CA ASN A 10 15.61 20.15 -4.97
C ASN A 10 16.41 19.23 -5.92
N ASP A 11 17.18 18.25 -5.44
CA ASP A 11 17.82 17.24 -6.31
C ASP A 11 17.41 15.79 -5.94
N PHE A 12 16.25 15.41 -6.45
CA PHE A 12 15.68 14.07 -6.27
C PHE A 12 16.46 12.94 -6.99
N ARG A 13 17.44 13.27 -7.84
CA ARG A 13 18.22 12.27 -8.61
C ARG A 13 19.37 11.70 -7.80
N THR A 14 19.93 12.48 -6.88
CA THR A 14 21.15 12.13 -6.15
C THR A 14 20.86 11.47 -4.81
N TYR A 15 19.72 11.77 -4.18
CA TYR A 15 19.35 11.17 -2.91
C TYR A 15 18.72 9.77 -3.09
N THR A 16 19.48 8.75 -2.74
CA THR A 16 18.97 7.38 -2.56
C THR A 16 19.50 6.84 -1.24
N ARG A 17 18.59 6.58 -0.29
CA ARG A 17 18.94 5.90 0.96
C ARG A 17 18.32 4.51 1.01
N PRO A 18 18.93 3.56 1.74
CA PRO A 18 18.22 2.32 2.08
C PRO A 18 16.99 2.66 2.92
N LEU A 19 15.86 2.05 2.57
CA LEU A 19 14.64 2.04 3.38
C LEU A 19 14.36 0.62 3.84
N TRP A 20 13.87 0.50 5.07
CA TRP A 20 13.29 -0.73 5.55
C TRP A 20 11.92 -0.95 4.91
N TYR A 21 11.48 -2.21 4.88
CA TYR A 21 10.17 -2.56 4.34
C TYR A 21 9.04 -1.81 5.06
N GLU A 22 9.11 -1.74 6.38
CA GLU A 22 8.11 -1.09 7.24
C GLU A 22 7.96 0.41 6.95
N GLU A 23 9.07 1.10 6.67
CA GLU A 23 9.05 2.50 6.24
C GLU A 23 8.36 2.64 4.88
N LEU A 24 8.67 1.76 3.94
CA LEU A 24 8.09 1.78 2.59
C LEU A 24 6.59 1.45 2.61
N ALA A 25 6.19 0.50 3.46
CA ALA A 25 4.82 0.03 3.58
C ALA A 25 3.85 1.11 4.06
N GLN A 26 4.34 2.09 4.84
CA GLN A 26 3.57 3.25 5.25
C GLN A 26 3.06 4.06 4.06
N TYR A 27 3.70 3.99 2.88
CA TYR A 27 3.32 4.76 1.69
C TYR A 27 2.51 3.96 0.66
N PHE A 28 2.24 2.67 0.87
CA PHE A 28 1.49 1.87 -0.12
C PHE A 28 0.03 2.31 -0.34
N HIS A 29 -0.50 3.14 0.56
CA HIS A 29 -1.83 3.73 0.45
C HIS A 29 -1.92 4.87 -0.57
N ILE A 30 -0.79 5.43 -1.01
CA ILE A 30 -0.71 6.50 -2.02
C ILE A 30 -0.02 6.04 -3.30
N SER A 31 -0.07 6.86 -4.35
CA SER A 31 0.63 6.59 -5.59
C SER A 31 2.15 6.63 -5.39
N ILE A 32 2.89 5.97 -6.29
CA ILE A 32 4.36 6.00 -6.24
C ILE A 32 4.92 7.41 -6.46
N ASN A 33 4.15 8.29 -7.14
CA ASN A 33 4.57 9.68 -7.35
C ASN A 33 4.45 10.48 -6.06
N GLU A 34 3.33 10.37 -5.36
CA GLU A 34 3.15 11.01 -4.06
C GLU A 34 4.13 10.43 -3.02
N ALA A 35 4.41 9.12 -3.07
CA ALA A 35 5.43 8.51 -2.24
C ALA A 35 6.85 9.04 -2.56
N ALA A 36 7.14 9.29 -3.84
CA ALA A 36 8.41 9.89 -4.28
C ALA A 36 8.59 11.30 -3.73
N GLU A 37 7.55 12.13 -3.78
CA GLU A 37 7.53 13.47 -3.21
C GLU A 37 7.69 13.42 -1.68
N ALA A 38 6.93 12.56 -1.00
CA ALA A 38 6.97 12.43 0.45
C ALA A 38 8.32 11.90 0.98
N LEU A 39 9.00 11.04 0.21
CA LEU A 39 10.31 10.48 0.56
C LEU A 39 11.49 11.33 0.06
N GLY A 40 11.23 12.33 -0.80
CA GLY A 40 12.27 13.12 -1.45
C GLY A 40 13.17 12.29 -2.37
N MET A 41 12.66 11.21 -2.95
CA MET A 41 13.42 10.31 -3.84
C MET A 41 12.74 10.17 -5.18
N CYS A 42 13.52 10.02 -6.25
CA CYS A 42 12.93 9.69 -7.54
C CYS A 42 12.23 8.31 -7.54
N MET A 43 11.17 8.18 -8.34
CA MET A 43 10.42 6.91 -8.48
C MET A 43 11.32 5.72 -8.86
N SER A 44 12.40 5.95 -9.62
CA SER A 44 13.34 4.91 -10.00
C SER A 44 14.16 4.40 -8.81
N ALA A 45 14.56 5.27 -7.88
CA ALA A 45 15.19 4.87 -6.62
C ALA A 45 14.22 4.05 -5.75
N ILE A 46 12.96 4.50 -5.62
CA ILE A 46 11.91 3.75 -4.90
C ILE A 46 11.71 2.38 -5.55
N LYS A 47 11.57 2.29 -6.88
CA LYS A 47 11.44 1.01 -7.59
C LYS A 47 12.64 0.09 -7.36
N LYS A 48 13.87 0.62 -7.31
CA LYS A 48 15.07 -0.18 -6.98
C LYS A 48 14.98 -0.74 -5.56
N ILE A 49 14.56 0.08 -4.59
CA ILE A 49 14.37 -0.34 -3.19
C ILE A 49 13.26 -1.40 -3.10
N CYS A 50 12.12 -1.18 -3.75
CA CYS A 50 11.02 -2.14 -3.86
C CYS A 50 11.51 -3.51 -4.35
N ARG A 51 12.27 -3.54 -5.45
CA ARG A 51 12.80 -4.80 -6.01
C ARG A 51 13.73 -5.55 -5.05
N ARG A 52 14.53 -4.84 -4.24
CA ARG A 52 15.37 -5.47 -3.20
C ARG A 52 14.54 -6.15 -2.11
N HIS A 53 13.36 -5.61 -1.82
CA HIS A 53 12.39 -6.19 -0.88
C HIS A 53 11.43 -7.19 -1.55
N GLY A 54 11.70 -7.62 -2.79
CA GLY A 54 10.84 -8.56 -3.51
C GLY A 54 9.55 -7.96 -4.08
N ILE A 55 9.39 -6.63 -4.05
CA ILE A 55 8.21 -5.92 -4.54
C ILE A 55 8.42 -5.58 -6.02
N SER A 56 7.82 -6.38 -6.91
CA SER A 56 7.93 -6.15 -8.36
C SER A 56 7.13 -4.93 -8.82
N ARG A 57 5.95 -4.71 -8.24
CA ARG A 57 5.00 -3.63 -8.55
C ARG A 57 4.58 -2.90 -7.30
N TRP A 58 4.38 -1.59 -7.43
CA TRP A 58 3.84 -0.77 -6.35
C TRP A 58 2.40 -1.19 -6.02
N PRO A 59 2.09 -1.62 -4.78
CA PRO A 59 0.82 -2.26 -4.44
C PRO A 59 -0.40 -1.32 -4.35
N HIS A 60 -0.23 -0.01 -4.61
CA HIS A 60 -1.29 1.00 -4.54
C HIS A 60 -2.59 0.62 -5.27
N ARG A 61 -2.50 0.17 -6.53
CA ARG A 61 -3.70 -0.14 -7.33
C ARG A 61 -4.51 -1.29 -6.73
N LYS A 62 -3.82 -2.33 -6.25
CA LYS A 62 -4.46 -3.51 -5.66
C LYS A 62 -5.05 -3.15 -4.28
N LEU A 63 -4.33 -2.35 -3.50
CA LEU A 63 -4.80 -1.84 -2.21
C LEU A 63 -6.05 -0.94 -2.36
N ALA A 64 -6.07 -0.08 -3.38
CA ALA A 64 -7.22 0.75 -3.70
C ALA A 64 -8.45 -0.09 -4.09
N SER A 65 -8.26 -1.14 -4.91
CA SER A 65 -9.35 -2.08 -5.24
C SER A 65 -9.91 -2.77 -4.00
N VAL A 66 -9.02 -3.28 -3.14
CA VAL A 66 -9.41 -3.95 -1.89
C VAL A 66 -10.15 -2.99 -0.95
N ASN A 67 -9.68 -1.74 -0.80
CA ASN A 67 -10.37 -0.73 -0.01
C ASN A 67 -11.78 -0.42 -0.53
N LYS A 68 -11.96 -0.35 -1.85
CA LYS A 68 -13.30 -0.19 -2.45
C LYS A 68 -14.20 -1.38 -2.13
N THR A 69 -13.69 -2.61 -2.24
CA THR A 69 -14.45 -3.82 -1.89
C THR A 69 -14.84 -3.81 -0.41
N VAL A 70 -13.92 -3.44 0.49
CA VAL A 70 -14.21 -3.31 1.93
C VAL A 70 -15.33 -2.30 2.16
N ALA A 71 -15.27 -1.11 1.56
CA ALA A 71 -16.30 -0.09 1.72
C ALA A 71 -17.68 -0.56 1.21
N MET A 72 -17.70 -1.26 0.07
CA MET A 72 -18.92 -1.85 -0.47
C MET A 72 -19.49 -2.93 0.46
N LEU A 73 -18.66 -3.82 0.98
CA LEU A 73 -19.08 -4.87 1.92
C LEU A 73 -19.60 -4.26 3.22
N GLN A 74 -18.97 -3.22 3.75
CA GLN A 74 -19.46 -2.50 4.92
C GLN A 74 -20.85 -1.90 4.69
N SER A 75 -21.08 -1.26 3.54
CA SER A 75 -22.42 -0.76 3.19
C SER A 75 -23.45 -1.89 3.14
N LYS A 76 -23.13 -3.03 2.52
CA LYS A 76 -24.03 -4.19 2.44
C LYS A 76 -24.33 -4.79 3.82
N ILE A 77 -23.33 -4.86 4.70
CA ILE A 77 -23.51 -5.36 6.08
C ILE A 77 -24.49 -4.48 6.86
N ASN A 78 -24.42 -3.15 6.67
CA ASN A 78 -25.29 -2.20 7.36
C ASN A 78 -26.75 -2.25 6.87
N THR A 79 -26.97 -2.61 5.61
CA THR A 79 -28.31 -2.68 5.00
C THR A 79 -28.91 -4.09 5.03
N ALA A 80 -28.14 -5.12 5.40
CA ALA A 80 -28.64 -6.49 5.48
C ALA A 80 -29.72 -6.64 6.56
N GLU A 81 -30.87 -7.17 6.19
CA GLU A 81 -32.03 -7.35 7.07
C GLU A 81 -31.93 -8.64 7.90
N ASP A 82 -31.40 -9.72 7.31
CA ASP A 82 -31.27 -11.02 7.94
C ASP A 82 -29.85 -11.29 8.47
N ASP A 83 -29.78 -12.00 9.60
CA ASP A 83 -28.51 -12.31 10.27
C ASP A 83 -27.64 -13.30 9.48
N ALA A 84 -28.24 -14.18 8.68
CA ALA A 84 -27.50 -15.14 7.85
C ALA A 84 -26.70 -14.42 6.74
N SER A 85 -27.33 -13.50 6.01
CA SER A 85 -26.68 -12.66 5.00
C SER A 85 -25.62 -11.76 5.62
N ARG A 86 -25.90 -11.19 6.78
CA ARG A 86 -24.93 -10.37 7.51
C ARG A 86 -23.69 -11.17 7.92
N ALA A 87 -23.86 -12.42 8.37
CA ALA A 87 -22.77 -13.31 8.70
C ALA A 87 -21.93 -13.68 7.46
N ALA A 88 -22.56 -13.99 6.33
CA ALA A 88 -21.88 -14.29 5.07
C ALA A 88 -21.05 -13.08 4.58
N LEU A 89 -21.62 -11.88 4.61
CA LEU A 89 -20.92 -10.64 4.22
C LEU A 89 -19.74 -10.33 5.15
N ARG A 90 -19.85 -10.62 6.45
CA ARG A 90 -18.74 -10.47 7.40
C ARG A 90 -17.61 -11.45 7.11
N SER A 91 -17.91 -12.70 6.77
CA SER A 91 -16.91 -13.69 6.36
C SER A 91 -16.16 -13.22 5.11
N GLU A 92 -16.88 -12.71 4.11
CA GLU A 92 -16.26 -12.16 2.91
C GLU A 92 -15.39 -10.93 3.23
N ALA A 93 -15.85 -10.04 4.12
CA ALA A 93 -15.05 -8.90 4.56
C ALA A 93 -13.74 -9.35 5.24
N VAL A 94 -13.74 -10.41 6.04
CA VAL A 94 -12.53 -10.99 6.65
C VAL A 94 -11.57 -11.53 5.59
N ASN A 95 -12.07 -12.20 4.55
CA ASN A 95 -11.26 -12.66 3.42
C ASN A 95 -10.57 -11.48 2.71
N VAL A 96 -11.34 -10.42 2.41
CA VAL A 96 -10.83 -9.22 1.75
C VAL A 96 -9.81 -8.48 2.62
N LEU A 97 -10.03 -8.39 3.94
CA LEU A 97 -9.07 -7.81 4.88
C LEU A 97 -7.79 -8.65 5.01
N THR A 98 -7.91 -9.98 4.98
CA THR A 98 -6.76 -10.89 4.94
C THR A 98 -5.95 -10.68 3.67
N MET A 99 -6.61 -10.51 2.52
CA MET A 99 -5.94 -10.15 1.27
C MET A 99 -5.25 -8.79 1.36
N LYS A 100 -5.88 -7.79 2.00
CA LYS A 100 -5.26 -6.48 2.28
C LYS A 100 -3.96 -6.64 3.06
N LEU A 101 -4.01 -7.42 4.14
CA LEU A 101 -2.88 -7.67 5.02
C LEU A 101 -1.71 -8.35 4.29
N ARG A 102 -2.02 -9.34 3.44
CA ARG A 102 -1.00 -10.02 2.61
C ARG A 102 -0.28 -9.04 1.67
N LEU A 103 -1.02 -8.10 1.07
CA LEU A 103 -0.44 -7.07 0.19
C LEU A 103 0.45 -6.07 0.94
N THR A 104 0.23 -5.87 2.24
CA THR A 104 0.97 -4.91 3.08
C THR A 104 2.08 -5.53 3.92
N ILE A 105 2.17 -6.87 4.02
CA ILE A 105 3.23 -7.57 4.76
C ILE A 105 4.28 -8.13 3.82
N ASN A 106 3.90 -8.62 2.64
CA ASN A 106 4.86 -9.19 1.69
C ASN A 106 4.36 -9.09 0.23
N PRO A 107 4.74 -8.05 -0.53
CA PRO A 107 4.29 -7.86 -1.90
C PRO A 107 5.04 -8.75 -2.91
N SER A 108 5.89 -9.67 -2.46
CA SER A 108 6.48 -10.71 -3.33
C SER A 108 5.44 -11.57 -4.06
N TYR A 109 4.17 -11.54 -3.61
CA TYR A 109 3.03 -12.13 -4.33
C TYR A 109 2.57 -11.35 -5.57
N LEU A 110 3.32 -10.33 -6.00
CA LEU A 110 3.14 -9.71 -7.31
C LEU A 110 4.07 -10.40 -8.31
N VAL A 111 3.78 -11.66 -8.64
CA VAL A 111 4.25 -12.23 -9.91
C VAL A 111 3.31 -11.75 -11.01
#